data_AF-A0A4R6QW97-F1
#
_entry.id   AF-A0A4R6QW97-F1
#
_cell.length_a   1.000
_cell.length_b   1.000
_cell.length_c   1.000
_cell.angle_alpha   90.00
_cell.angle_beta   90.00
_cell.angle_gamma   90.00
#
_symmetry.space_group_name_H-M   'P 1'
#
loop_
_entity.id
_entity.type
_entity.pdbx_description
1 polymer ?
#
loop_
_entity_poly.entity_id
_entity_poly.type
_entity_poly.pdbx_seq_one_letter_code
_entity_poly.pdbx_strand_id
1 'polypeptide(L)'
;MTAPVGMSHAEVQQLRQAAVFEGTITRDQAQRLAQSWLEQHHALARVREVHAPIDAVDEHRGARRKVCAGCGTDAGAWQVWPCSTIRAVEGGGIR
;
A
#
# COMPACT_ATOMS: atom_id res chain seq x y z
N MET A 1 27.45 2.50 -8.76
CA MET A 1 26.35 1.55 -8.49
C MET A 1 26.15 1.49 -6.99
N THR A 2 25.24 2.29 -6.45
CA THR A 2 24.97 2.40 -5.00
C THR A 2 23.92 1.37 -4.59
N ALA A 3 24.18 0.61 -3.52
CA ALA A 3 23.24 -0.36 -2.96
C ALA A 3 21.93 0.33 -2.51
N PRO A 4 20.78 -0.36 -2.54
CA PRO A 4 19.54 0.18 -1.97
C PRO A 4 19.74 0.47 -0.48
N VAL A 5 19.31 1.66 -0.03
CA VAL A 5 19.44 2.11 1.36
C VAL A 5 18.75 1.10 2.29
N GLY A 6 19.51 0.57 3.26
CA GLY A 6 18.99 -0.31 4.32
C GLY A 6 19.37 -1.79 4.21
N MET A 7 19.95 -2.25 3.10
CA MET A 7 20.50 -3.62 3.00
C MET A 7 22.01 -3.64 3.18
N SER A 8 22.50 -4.57 3.97
CA SER A 8 23.92 -4.89 4.08
C SER A 8 24.46 -5.41 2.75
N HIS A 9 25.76 -5.20 2.52
CA HIS A 9 26.45 -5.72 1.34
C HIS A 9 26.30 -7.24 1.21
N ALA A 10 26.20 -7.94 2.35
CA ALA A 10 25.97 -9.38 2.42
C ALA A 10 24.57 -9.76 1.90
N GLU A 11 23.51 -9.05 2.31
CA GLU A 11 22.14 -9.30 1.84
C GLU A 11 21.99 -9.06 0.33
N VAL A 12 22.64 -8.01 -0.19
CA VAL A 12 22.69 -7.75 -1.64
C VAL A 12 23.43 -8.86 -2.38
N GLN A 13 24.47 -9.44 -1.78
CA GLN A 13 25.24 -10.53 -2.38
C GLN A 13 24.49 -11.86 -2.33
N GLN A 14 23.74 -12.12 -1.26
CA GLN A 14 22.91 -13.30 -1.09
C GLN A 14 21.73 -13.31 -2.06
N LEU A 15 21.06 -12.17 -2.27
CA LEU A 15 20.02 -12.01 -3.29
C LEU A 15 20.56 -12.23 -4.71
N ARG A 16 21.76 -11.72 -5.00
CA ARG A 16 22.44 -11.95 -6.30
C ARG A 16 22.78 -13.43 -6.51
N GLN A 17 23.22 -14.14 -5.47
CA GLN A 17 23.56 -15.56 -5.56
C GLN A 17 22.30 -16.44 -5.68
N ALA A 18 21.23 -16.13 -4.94
CA ALA A 18 19.95 -16.82 -5.03
C ALA A 18 19.31 -16.67 -6.43
N ALA A 19 19.45 -15.51 -7.06
CA ALA A 19 18.94 -15.27 -8.41
C ALA A 19 19.77 -15.95 -9.53
N VAL A 20 20.98 -16.44 -9.24
CA VAL A 20 21.88 -17.09 -10.20
C VAL A 20 21.82 -18.62 -10.10
N PHE A 21 21.32 -19.19 -9.00
CA PHE A 21 21.38 -20.63 -8.73
C PHE A 21 20.25 -21.46 -9.37
N GLU A 22 19.20 -20.84 -9.90
CA GLU A 22 18.19 -21.51 -10.71
C GLU A 22 17.97 -20.68 -11.97
N GLY A 23 18.24 -21.23 -13.15
CA GLY A 23 18.13 -20.54 -14.45
C GLY A 23 16.69 -20.22 -14.87
N THR A 24 15.88 -19.65 -13.98
CA THR A 24 14.44 -19.46 -14.16
C THR A 24 14.05 -18.05 -14.59
N ILE A 25 14.86 -17.01 -14.35
CA ILE A 25 14.61 -15.66 -14.87
C ILE A 25 15.86 -14.93 -15.37
N THR A 26 15.77 -14.27 -16.52
CA THR A 26 16.80 -13.40 -17.10
C THR A 26 16.90 -12.07 -16.33
N ARG A 27 18.01 -11.34 -16.49
CA ARG A 27 18.17 -9.99 -15.93
C ARG A 27 17.00 -9.06 -16.29
N ASP A 28 16.56 -9.11 -17.54
CA ASP A 28 15.44 -8.29 -18.02
C ASP A 28 14.11 -8.70 -17.36
N GLN A 29 13.90 -10.01 -17.14
CA GLN A 29 12.74 -10.50 -16.40
C GLN A 29 12.76 -10.01 -14.95
N ALA A 30 13.91 -10.08 -14.28
CA ALA A 30 14.08 -9.56 -12.92
C ALA A 30 13.82 -8.04 -12.83
N GLN A 31 14.30 -7.27 -13.81
CA GLN A 31 14.05 -5.82 -13.88
C GLN A 31 12.57 -5.49 -14.05
N ARG A 32 11.86 -6.22 -14.93
CA ARG A 32 10.40 -6.02 -15.13
C ARG A 32 9.60 -6.37 -13.87
N LEU A 33 9.95 -7.45 -13.18
CA LEU A 33 9.29 -7.82 -11.92
C LEU A 33 9.51 -6.75 -10.84
N ALA A 34 10.73 -6.22 -10.73
CA ALA A 34 11.03 -5.14 -9.78
C ALA A 34 10.25 -3.85 -10.11
N GLN A 35 10.15 -3.48 -11.38
CA GLN A 35 9.36 -2.33 -11.83
C GLN A 35 7.87 -2.49 -11.49
N SER A 36 7.28 -3.64 -11.87
CA SER A 36 5.88 -3.96 -11.56
C SER A 36 5.60 -3.96 -10.05
N TRP A 37 6.51 -4.51 -9.25
CA TRP A 37 6.42 -4.49 -7.80
C TRP A 37 6.40 -3.06 -7.25
N LEU A 38 7.30 -2.18 -7.72
CA LEU A 38 7.36 -0.78 -7.30
C LEU A 38 6.07 -0.03 -7.67
N GLU A 39 5.57 -0.24 -8.89
CA GLU A 39 4.32 0.36 -9.37
C GLU A 39 3.13 -0.04 -8.49
N GLN A 40 3.00 -1.33 -8.17
CA GLN A 40 1.95 -1.83 -7.28
C GLN A 40 2.08 -1.24 -5.87
N HIS A 41 3.29 -1.17 -5.32
CA HIS A 41 3.52 -0.59 -3.99
C HIS A 41 3.17 0.89 -3.95
N HIS A 42 3.54 1.64 -4.99
CA HIS A 42 3.18 3.05 -5.12
C HIS A 42 1.66 3.25 -5.27
N ALA A 43 0.99 2.40 -6.06
CA ALA A 43 -0.45 2.44 -6.20
C ALA A 43 -1.16 2.18 -4.85
N LEU A 44 -0.73 1.17 -4.09
CA LEU A 44 -1.29 0.89 -2.77
C LEU A 44 -1.01 2.02 -1.77
N ALA A 45 0.17 2.63 -1.81
CA ALA A 45 0.49 3.79 -0.98
C ALA A 45 -0.47 4.96 -1.28
N ARG A 46 -0.73 5.23 -2.56
CA ARG A 46 -1.68 6.27 -3.00
C ARG A 46 -3.11 6.00 -2.53
N VAL A 47 -3.57 4.75 -2.59
CA VAL A 47 -4.89 4.39 -2.05
C VAL A 47 -4.96 4.67 -0.55
N ARG A 48 -3.93 4.31 0.22
CA ARG A 48 -3.87 4.60 1.66
C ARG A 48 -3.91 6.10 1.96
N GLU A 49 -3.18 6.88 1.18
CA GLU A 49 -3.13 8.34 1.31
C GLU A 49 -4.50 8.98 1.05
N VAL A 50 -5.13 8.66 -0.08
CA VAL A 50 -6.45 9.22 -0.46
C VAL A 50 -7.53 8.84 0.55
N HIS A 51 -7.43 7.65 1.13
CA HIS A 51 -8.42 7.16 2.09
C HIS A 51 -8.10 7.50 3.55
N ALA A 52 -7.04 8.26 3.85
CA ALA A 52 -6.60 8.50 5.22
C ALA A 52 -7.73 8.94 6.18
N PRO A 53 -7.68 8.51 7.46
CA PRO A 53 -8.72 8.87 8.43
C PRO A 53 -8.67 10.37 8.75
N ILE A 54 -9.83 11.01 8.75
CA ILE A 54 -10.03 12.37 9.25
C ILE A 54 -11.05 12.36 10.38
N ASP A 55 -10.97 13.33 11.29
CA ASP A 55 -11.97 13.52 12.32
C ASP A 55 -13.13 14.36 11.77
N ALA A 56 -14.34 13.80 11.80
CA ALA A 56 -15.56 14.49 11.40
C ALA A 56 -16.57 14.50 12.56
N VAL A 57 -17.45 15.52 12.55
CA VAL A 57 -18.60 15.57 13.47
C VAL A 57 -19.76 14.88 12.78
N ASP A 58 -20.32 13.86 13.44
CA ASP A 58 -21.59 13.26 13.05
C ASP A 58 -22.71 14.23 13.44
N GLU A 59 -23.21 15.00 12.48
CA GLU A 59 -24.22 16.03 12.73
C GLU A 59 -25.53 15.46 13.32
N HIS A 60 -25.84 14.19 13.02
CA HIS A 60 -27.03 13.52 13.54
C HIS A 60 -26.88 13.05 14.99
N ARG A 61 -25.64 12.75 15.42
CA ARG A 61 -25.36 12.21 16.76
C ARG A 61 -24.59 13.17 17.67
N GLY A 62 -24.15 14.31 17.15
CA GLY A 62 -23.36 15.30 17.88
C GLY A 62 -21.99 14.80 18.35
N ALA A 63 -21.48 13.70 17.77
CA ALA A 63 -20.27 13.03 18.24
C ALA A 63 -19.14 13.11 17.19
N ARG A 64 -17.90 13.31 17.65
CA ARG A 64 -16.71 13.23 16.77
C ARG A 64 -16.37 11.77 16.51
N ARG A 65 -16.08 11.44 15.26
CA ARG A 65 -15.66 10.10 14.84
C ARG A 65 -14.64 10.17 13.71
N LYS A 66 -13.84 9.11 13.57
CA LYS A 66 -12.95 8.96 12.43
C LYS A 66 -13.73 8.45 11.22
N VAL A 67 -13.59 9.16 10.11
CA VAL A 67 -14.19 8.82 8.81
C VAL A 67 -13.11 8.80 7.74
N CYS A 68 -13.40 8.15 6.62
CA CYS A 68 -12.48 8.04 5.50
C CYS A 68 -12.55 9.26 4.59
N ALA A 69 -11.44 9.98 4.42
CA ALA A 69 -11.38 11.18 3.56
C ALA A 69 -11.72 10.90 2.09
N GLY A 70 -11.37 9.72 1.59
CA GLY A 70 -11.67 9.30 0.22
C GLY A 70 -13.09 8.74 0.01
N CYS A 71 -13.88 8.60 1.08
CA CYS A 71 -15.23 8.02 1.00
C CYS A 71 -16.25 8.92 1.68
N GLY A 72 -16.86 9.82 0.90
CA GLY A 72 -18.03 10.58 1.30
C GLY A 72 -18.75 11.11 0.06
N THR A 73 -20.07 11.14 0.11
CA THR A 73 -20.85 12.05 -0.73
C THR A 73 -21.02 13.35 0.03
N ASP A 74 -21.10 14.44 -0.70
CA ASP A 74 -21.10 15.87 -0.36
C ASP A 74 -22.19 16.36 0.63
N ALA A 75 -22.74 15.48 1.47
CA ALA A 75 -23.78 15.78 2.45
C ALA A 75 -23.59 15.05 3.79
N GLY A 76 -22.34 14.89 4.25
CA GLY A 76 -22.08 14.27 5.56
C GLY A 76 -22.18 12.74 5.59
N ALA A 77 -22.45 12.09 4.45
CA ALA A 77 -22.52 10.62 4.32
C ALA A 77 -21.12 9.98 4.21
N TRP A 78 -20.24 10.35 5.14
CA TRP A 78 -18.88 9.83 5.20
C TRP A 78 -18.88 8.39 5.69
N GLN A 79 -18.07 7.53 5.06
CA GLN A 79 -17.86 6.18 5.57
C GLN A 79 -16.99 6.22 6.82
N VAL A 80 -17.40 5.47 7.83
CA VAL A 80 -16.68 5.29 9.10
C VAL A 80 -15.35 4.61 8.83
N TRP A 81 -14.29 5.09 9.47
CA TRP A 81 -12.98 4.45 9.38
C TRP A 81 -12.91 3.14 10.20
N PRO A 82 -12.26 2.08 9.70
CA PRO A 82 -11.74 1.91 8.34
C PRO A 82 -12.87 1.63 7.34
N CYS A 83 -12.81 2.25 6.16
CA CYS A 83 -13.77 2.03 5.07
C CYS A 83 -13.55 0.68 4.37
N SER A 84 -14.48 0.25 3.52
CA SER A 84 -14.39 -1.01 2.79
C SER A 84 -13.15 -1.11 1.89
N THR A 85 -12.75 -0.01 1.25
CA THR A 85 -11.54 0.04 0.40
C THR A 85 -10.27 -0.28 1.19
N ILE A 86 -10.10 0.35 2.36
CA ILE A 86 -8.91 0.11 3.20
C ILE A 86 -8.91 -1.29 3.78
N ARG A 87 -10.08 -1.78 4.22
CA ARG A 87 -10.23 -3.17 4.65
C ARG A 87 -9.79 -4.17 3.58
N ALA A 88 -10.19 -3.95 2.33
CA ALA A 88 -9.77 -4.78 1.20
C ALA A 88 -8.25 -4.72 0.95
N VAL A 89 -7.66 -3.53 1.02
CA VAL A 89 -6.20 -3.33 0.80
C VAL A 89 -5.34 -3.88 1.93
N GLU A 90 -5.82 -3.87 3.17
CA GLU A 90 -5.09 -4.35 4.35
C GLU A 90 -5.30 -5.84 4.65
N GLY A 91 -6.02 -6.57 3.77
CA GLY A 91 -6.24 -8.00 3.92
C GLY A 91 -7.33 -8.38 4.94
N GLY A 92 -8.06 -7.40 5.47
CA GLY A 92 -9.25 -7.63 6.28
C GLY A 92 -10.48 -7.65 5.37
N GLY A 93 -10.81 -8.78 4.76
CA GLY A 93 -11.98 -8.89 3.86
C GLY A 93 -13.27 -8.24 4.42
N ILE A 94 -14.17 -7.82 3.52
CA ILE A 94 -15.51 -7.33 3.88
C ILE A 94 -16.25 -8.50 4.54
N ARG A 95 -16.37 -8.48 5.87
CA ARG A 95 -17.21 -9.41 6.63
C ARG A 95 -18.60 -8.82 6.78
#